data_AF-A0A1D9MEP3-F1
#
_entry.id   AF-A0A1D9MEP3-F1
#
_cell.length_a   1.000
_cell.length_b   1.000
_cell.length_c   1.000
_cell.angle_alpha   90.00
_cell.angle_beta   90.00
_cell.angle_gamma   90.00
#
_symmetry.space_group_name_H-M   'P 1'
#
loop_
_entity.id
_entity.type
_entity.pdbx_description
1 polymer ?
#
loop_
_entity_poly.entity_id
_entity_poly.type
_entity_poly.pdbx_seq_one_letter_code
_entity_poly.pdbx_strand_id
1 'polypeptide(L)'
;MLETSRIRAGVWEGVIAASEAPSLEVVHLGEVVPGLEIGPVEGGKWRVSLPIPAALLSEGVQSFILRAPGGAEVGSFAIICGQVLESDLRAEIDLLRAELDLLKRAFRQHCAASGM
;
A
#
# COMPACT_ATOMS: atom_id res chain seq x y z
N MET A 1 8.69 -10.89 -2.91
CA MET A 1 7.45 -10.07 -2.98
C MET A 1 7.08 -9.61 -1.57
N LEU A 2 6.59 -8.39 -1.40
CA LEU A 2 6.07 -7.89 -0.12
C LEU A 2 4.78 -8.63 0.27
N GLU A 3 4.74 -9.22 1.47
CA GLU A 3 3.57 -9.95 1.97
C GLU A 3 2.75 -9.12 2.96
N THR A 4 3.44 -8.46 3.89
CA THR A 4 2.82 -7.65 4.94
C THR A 4 3.64 -6.40 5.15
N SER A 5 2.98 -5.33 5.56
CA SER A 5 3.67 -4.13 6.04
C SER A 5 2.85 -3.37 7.08
N ARG A 6 3.53 -2.56 7.87
CA ARG A 6 2.95 -1.64 8.84
C ARG A 6 3.87 -0.46 9.08
N ILE A 7 3.33 0.60 9.66
CA ILE A 7 4.12 1.72 10.17
C ILE A 7 3.91 1.81 11.68
N ARG A 8 5.00 1.90 12.44
CA ARG A 8 4.97 2.09 13.90
C ARG A 8 6.11 3.01 14.33
N ALA A 9 5.79 4.02 15.14
CA ALA A 9 6.79 4.93 15.72
C ALA A 9 7.73 5.56 14.67
N GLY A 10 7.20 5.97 13.51
CA GLY A 10 7.97 6.58 12.43
C GLY A 10 8.83 5.59 11.62
N VAL A 11 8.70 4.29 11.84
CA VAL A 11 9.40 3.24 11.10
C VAL A 11 8.39 2.46 10.28
N TRP A 12 8.66 2.32 8.98
CA TRP A 12 7.97 1.37 8.13
C TRP A 12 8.63 0.00 8.28
N GLU A 13 7.83 -1.04 8.47
CA GLU A 13 8.28 -2.42 8.58
C GLU A 13 7.52 -3.29 7.57
N GLY A 14 8.22 -4.23 6.94
CA GLY A 14 7.64 -5.17 6.00
C GLY A 14 8.23 -6.57 6.12
N VAL A 15 7.54 -7.54 5.53
CA VAL A 15 8.05 -8.91 5.35
C VAL A 15 8.04 -9.26 3.87
N ILE A 16 9.19 -9.75 3.39
CA ILE A 16 9.39 -10.15 2.00
C ILE A 16 9.68 -11.64 1.95
N ALA A 17 8.94 -12.36 1.11
CA ALA A 17 9.28 -13.72 0.75
C ALA A 17 10.39 -13.71 -0.31
N ALA A 18 11.52 -14.35 0.00
CA ALA A 18 12.67 -14.53 -0.89
C ALA A 18 13.51 -15.73 -0.41
N SER A 19 13.96 -16.56 -1.36
CA SER A 19 14.79 -17.75 -1.06
C SER A 19 16.17 -17.39 -0.51
N GLU A 20 16.68 -16.22 -0.86
CA GLU A 20 17.98 -15.68 -0.45
C GLU A 20 17.82 -14.25 0.06
N ALA A 21 18.89 -13.69 0.63
CA ALA A 21 18.93 -12.31 1.09
C ALA A 21 18.60 -11.35 -0.05
N PRO A 22 17.45 -10.64 0.00
CA PRO A 22 17.10 -9.73 -1.08
C PRO A 22 17.96 -8.47 -0.96
N SER A 23 18.59 -8.07 -2.05
CA SER A 23 19.11 -6.70 -2.19
C SER A 23 17.94 -5.82 -2.60
N LEU A 24 17.66 -4.75 -1.85
CA LEU A 24 16.52 -3.88 -2.11
C LEU A 24 16.88 -2.43 -1.85
N GLU A 25 16.17 -1.55 -2.55
CA GLU A 25 16.13 -0.12 -2.27
C GLU A 25 14.67 0.33 -2.09
N VAL A 26 14.47 1.39 -1.32
CA VAL A 26 13.19 2.11 -1.27
C VAL A 26 13.37 3.42 -1.99
N VAL A 27 12.46 3.72 -2.91
CA VAL A 27 12.49 4.93 -3.74
C VAL A 27 11.27 5.78 -3.45
N HIS A 28 11.49 7.08 -3.27
CA HIS A 28 10.46 8.10 -3.13
C HIS A 28 10.71 9.22 -4.13
N LEU A 29 9.73 9.50 -4.99
CA LEU A 29 9.83 10.48 -6.09
C LEU A 29 11.08 10.29 -6.98
N GLY A 30 11.51 9.05 -7.17
CA GLY A 30 12.68 8.70 -7.99
C GLY A 30 14.01 8.68 -7.23
N GLU A 31 14.04 9.16 -5.98
CA GLU A 31 15.23 9.23 -5.15
C GLU A 31 15.29 8.07 -4.15
N VAL A 32 16.47 7.50 -3.94
CA VAL A 32 16.67 6.41 -2.97
C VAL A 32 16.58 6.95 -1.54
N VAL A 33 15.74 6.31 -0.73
CA VAL A 33 15.59 6.61 0.69
C VAL A 33 16.62 5.79 1.48
N PRO A 34 17.55 6.44 2.20
CA PRO A 34 18.58 5.74 2.95
C PRO A 34 18.02 5.11 4.24
N GLY A 35 18.74 4.14 4.79
CA GLY A 35 18.43 3.52 6.09
C GLY A 35 17.54 2.28 6.00
N LEU A 36 17.40 1.67 4.83
CA LEU A 36 16.74 0.37 4.70
C LEU A 36 17.61 -0.71 5.36
N GLU A 37 17.05 -1.38 6.36
CA GLU A 37 17.63 -2.54 7.03
C GLU A 37 16.91 -3.80 6.58
N ILE A 38 17.67 -4.87 6.36
CA ILE A 38 17.16 -6.16 5.90
C ILE A 38 17.73 -7.25 6.81
N GLY A 39 16.86 -8.06 7.41
CA GLY A 39 17.25 -9.13 8.33
C GLY A 39 16.47 -10.43 8.09
N PRO A 40 17.09 -11.60 8.31
CA PRO A 40 16.43 -12.88 8.11
C PRO A 40 15.31 -13.12 9.14
N VAL A 41 14.28 -13.84 8.71
CA VAL A 41 13.19 -14.37 9.53
C VAL A 41 13.01 -15.85 9.17
N GLU A 42 12.39 -16.63 10.04
CA GLU A 42 12.10 -18.04 9.77
C GLU A 42 11.26 -18.23 8.51
N GLY A 43 11.47 -19.36 7.82
CA GLY A 43 10.64 -19.79 6.70
C GLY A 43 10.93 -19.12 5.36
N GLY A 44 12.17 -18.69 5.09
CA GLY A 44 12.54 -18.07 3.80
C GLY A 44 11.95 -16.66 3.65
N LYS A 45 11.87 -15.93 4.76
CA LYS A 45 11.31 -14.59 4.83
C LYS A 45 12.34 -13.62 5.34
N TRP A 46 12.19 -12.36 4.95
CA TRP A 46 13.09 -11.28 5.30
C TRP A 46 12.29 -10.12 5.86
N ARG A 47 12.66 -9.67 7.06
CA ARG A 47 12.16 -8.43 7.62
C ARG A 47 12.89 -7.28 6.96
N VAL A 48 12.14 -6.30 6.52
CA VAL A 48 12.65 -5.02 6.04
C VAL A 48 12.15 -3.92 6.96
N SER A 49 13.03 -2.97 7.28
CA SER A 49 12.73 -1.86 8.19
C SER A 49 13.34 -0.58 7.62
N LEU A 50 12.55 0.49 7.58
CA LEU A 50 12.98 1.80 7.09
C LEU A 50 12.47 2.90 8.02
N PRO A 51 13.36 3.62 8.72
CA PRO A 51 12.99 4.87 9.37
C PRO A 51 12.49 5.86 8.33
N ILE A 52 11.26 6.34 8.46
CA ILE A 52 10.66 7.29 7.52
C ILE A 52 11.25 8.67 7.82
N PRO A 53 12.04 9.27 6.90
CA PRO A 53 12.60 10.59 7.14
C PRO A 53 11.47 11.61 7.21
N ALA A 54 11.43 12.41 8.28
CA ALA A 54 10.38 13.41 8.47
C ALA A 54 10.30 14.43 7.32
N ALA A 55 11.42 14.70 6.65
CA ALA A 55 11.50 15.56 5.48
C ALA A 55 10.71 15.04 4.25
N LEU A 56 10.38 13.75 4.21
CA LEU A 56 9.57 13.15 3.15
C LEU A 56 8.07 13.17 3.49
N LEU A 57 7.68 13.66 4.66
CA LEU A 57 6.29 13.82 5.05
C LEU A 57 5.78 15.17 4.55
N SER A 58 4.94 15.14 3.53
CA SER A 58 4.32 16.31 2.90
C SER A 58 2.82 16.09 2.68
N GLU A 59 2.05 17.18 2.61
CA GLU A 59 0.62 17.16 2.27
C GLU A 59 0.33 16.24 1.07
N GLY A 60 -0.80 15.52 1.14
CA GLY A 60 -1.22 14.58 0.12
C GLY A 60 -0.67 13.17 0.32
N VAL A 61 -0.51 12.44 -0.78
CA VAL A 61 -0.11 11.02 -0.79
C VAL A 61 1.37 10.91 -1.14
N GLN A 62 2.15 10.31 -0.24
CA GLN A 62 3.57 10.03 -0.41
C GLN A 62 3.76 8.54 -0.69
N SER A 63 4.13 8.21 -1.93
CA SER A 63 4.35 6.81 -2.35
C SER A 63 5.81 6.42 -2.24
N PHE A 64 6.04 5.22 -1.73
CA PHE A 64 7.35 4.60 -1.56
C PHE A 64 7.35 3.25 -2.28
N ILE A 65 8.34 3.04 -3.14
CA ILE A 65 8.42 1.85 -3.98
C ILE A 65 9.64 1.04 -3.55
N LEU A 66 9.44 -0.23 -3.24
CA LEU A 66 10.51 -1.18 -3.01
C LEU A 66 10.95 -1.77 -4.34
N ARG A 67 12.24 -1.67 -4.64
CA ARG A 67 12.82 -2.18 -5.89
C ARG A 67 13.93 -3.19 -5.61
N ALA A 68 13.96 -4.24 -6.43
CA ALA A 68 15.11 -5.13 -6.56
C ALA A 68 16.13 -4.53 -7.55
N PRO A 69 17.37 -5.05 -7.60
CA PRO A 69 18.37 -4.62 -8.58
C PRO A 69 17.81 -4.74 -10.00
N GLY A 70 18.06 -3.74 -10.83
CA GLY A 70 17.48 -3.65 -12.17
C GLY A 70 16.10 -2.99 -12.24
N GLY A 71 15.57 -2.49 -11.11
CA GLY A 71 14.39 -1.63 -11.08
C GLY A 71 13.05 -2.37 -11.00
N ALA A 72 13.06 -3.69 -10.82
CA ALA A 72 11.84 -4.46 -10.65
C ALA A 72 11.16 -4.12 -9.33
N GLU A 73 9.90 -3.70 -9.38
CA GLU A 73 9.09 -3.43 -8.19
C GLU A 73 8.74 -4.73 -7.48
N VAL A 74 8.99 -4.77 -6.16
CA VAL A 74 8.67 -5.93 -5.31
C VAL A 74 7.56 -5.64 -4.29
N GLY A 75 7.12 -4.39 -4.23
CA GLY A 75 6.07 -3.90 -3.36
C GLY A 75 6.14 -2.39 -3.20
N SER A 76 5.15 -1.83 -2.53
CA SER A 76 5.07 -0.39 -2.25
C SER A 76 4.25 -0.12 -1.00
N PHE A 77 4.41 1.07 -0.44
CA PHE A 77 3.54 1.60 0.61
C PHE A 77 3.30 3.09 0.39
N ALA A 78 2.23 3.61 0.98
CA ALA A 78 1.90 5.02 0.90
C ALA A 78 1.66 5.60 2.30
N ILE A 79 2.05 6.86 2.48
CA ILE A 79 1.72 7.66 3.66
C ILE A 79 0.86 8.82 3.19
N ILE A 80 -0.32 8.96 3.77
CA ILE A 80 -1.22 10.08 3.49
C ILE A 80 -1.08 11.07 4.63
N CYS A 81 -0.63 12.30 4.33
CA CYS A 81 -0.50 13.38 5.29
C CYS A 81 -1.41 14.55 4.89
N GLY A 82 -1.80 15.36 5.87
CA GLY A 82 -2.63 16.53 5.66
C GLY A 82 -4.05 16.39 6.18
N GLN A 83 -4.86 17.44 5.95
CA GLN A 83 -6.29 17.35 6.19
C GLN A 83 -6.90 16.48 5.10
N VAL A 84 -7.24 15.24 5.44
CA VAL A 84 -8.28 14.52 4.69
C VAL A 84 -9.49 15.46 4.74
N LEU A 85 -10.00 15.95 3.60
CA LEU A 85 -11.39 16.40 3.57
C LEU A 85 -12.21 15.12 3.81
N GLU A 86 -12.34 14.76 5.08
CA GLU A 86 -13.02 13.56 5.56
C GLU A 86 -14.47 13.56 5.06
N SER A 87 -15.03 14.76 4.81
CA SER A 87 -16.30 14.98 4.14
C SER A 87 -16.30 14.51 2.69
N ASP A 88 -15.28 14.85 1.91
CA ASP A 88 -15.30 14.68 0.45
C ASP A 88 -15.00 13.22 0.11
N LEU A 89 -14.02 12.61 0.78
CA LEU A 89 -13.76 11.19 0.60
C LEU A 89 -14.91 10.32 1.10
N ARG A 90 -15.58 10.69 2.20
CA ARG A 90 -16.78 9.97 2.69
C ARG A 90 -17.96 10.18 1.75
N ALA A 91 -18.14 11.38 1.21
CA ALA A 91 -19.17 11.66 0.21
C ALA A 91 -18.99 10.84 -1.06
N GLU A 92 -17.76 10.74 -1.58
CA GLU A 92 -17.45 9.89 -2.74
C GLU A 92 -17.68 8.41 -2.43
N ILE A 93 -17.28 7.93 -1.23
CA ILE A 93 -17.53 6.53 -0.81
C ILE A 93 -19.04 6.25 -0.67
N ASP A 94 -19.80 7.19 -0.11
CA ASP A 94 -21.24 7.04 0.06
C ASP A 94 -21.97 7.10 -1.29
N LEU A 95 -21.51 7.91 -2.23
CA LEU A 95 -21.99 7.94 -3.62
C LEU A 95 -21.75 6.58 -4.31
N LEU A 96 -20.53 6.05 -4.23
CA LEU A 96 -20.19 4.74 -4.80
C LEU A 96 -21.04 3.59 -4.19
N ARG A 97 -21.33 3.65 -2.89
CA ARG A 97 -22.23 2.69 -2.24
C ARG A 97 -23.66 2.81 -2.74
N ALA A 98 -24.15 4.03 -2.93
CA ALA A 98 -25.49 4.28 -3.46
C ALA A 98 -25.64 3.75 -4.89
N GLU A 99 -24.65 4.01 -5.76
CA GLU A 99 -24.62 3.48 -7.13
C GLU A 99 -24.57 1.95 -7.15
N LEU A 100 -23.75 1.33 -6.29
CA LEU A 100 -23.66 -0.11 -6.17
C LEU A 100 -24.99 -0.73 -5.68
N ASP A 101 -25.70 -0.06 -4.79
CA ASP A 101 -27.00 -0.55 -4.31
C ASP A 101 -28.11 -0.43 -5.36
N LEU A 102 -28.06 0.58 -6.23
CA LEU A 102 -28.93 0.65 -7.41
C LEU A 102 -28.63 -0.50 -8.38
N LEU A 103 -27.35 -0.77 -8.65
CA LEU A 103 -26.93 -1.89 -9.48
C LEU A 103 -27.41 -3.23 -8.90
N LYS A 104 -27.22 -3.45 -7.60
CA LYS A 104 -27.72 -4.66 -6.91
C LYS A 104 -29.23 -4.81 -7.01
N ARG A 105 -30.00 -3.72 -6.91
CA ARG A 105 -31.47 -3.75 -7.05
C ARG A 105 -31.88 -4.14 -8.46
N ALA A 106 -31.29 -3.49 -9.46
CA ALA A 106 -31.55 -3.81 -10.87
C ALA A 106 -31.17 -5.26 -11.19
N PHE A 107 -30.04 -5.73 -10.68
CA PHE A 107 -29.61 -7.12 -10.85
C PHE A 107 -30.55 -8.12 -10.18
N ARG A 108 -30.97 -7.87 -8.92
CA ARG A 108 -31.95 -8.73 -8.23
C ARG A 108 -33.29 -8.79 -8.98
N GLN A 109 -33.76 -7.65 -9.50
CA GLN A 109 -34.98 -7.61 -10.30
C GLN A 109 -34.82 -8.37 -11.62
N HIS A 110 -33.67 -8.25 -12.28
CA HIS A 110 -33.36 -8.98 -13.50
C HIS A 110 -33.32 -10.50 -13.25
N CYS A 111 -32.64 -10.96 -12.20
CA CYS A 111 -32.64 -12.39 -11.83
C CYS A 111 -34.06 -12.91 -11.52
N ALA A 112 -34.86 -12.12 -10.80
CA ALA A 112 -36.24 -12.49 -10.51
C ALA A 112 -37.15 -12.50 -11.76
N ALA A 113 -36.87 -11.67 -12.76
CA ALA A 113 -37.62 -11.60 -14.01
C ALA A 113 -37.15 -12.63 -15.06
N SER A 114 -35.88 -13.03 -15.03
CA SER A 114 -35.26 -13.93 -16.02
C SER A 114 -35.28 -15.42 -15.64
N GLY A 115 -35.74 -15.78 -14.44
CA GLY A 115 -36.05 -17.18 -14.08
C GLY A 115 -34.87 -18.15 -14.22
N MET A 116 -33.77 -17.89 -13.50
CA MET A 116 -32.90 -18.96 -13.00
C MET A 116 -33.26 -19.25 -11.55
#